data_AF-A0A8D1FQE7-F1
#
_entry.id   AF-A0A8D1FQE7-F1
#
_cell.length_a   1.000
_cell.length_b   1.000
_cell.length_c   1.000
_cell.angle_alpha   90.00
_cell.angle_beta   90.00
_cell.angle_gamma   90.00
#
_symmetry.space_group_name_H-M   'P 1'
#
loop_
_entity.id
_entity.type
_entity.pdbx_description
1 polymer ?
#
loop_
_entity_poly.entity_id
_entity_poly.type
_entity_poly.pdbx_seq_one_letter_code
_entity_poly.pdbx_strand_id
1 'polypeptide(L)' 'PQSRAKYKFSLQLIDFQWKLGMAVSSDSCRSLKYPYVAVMLKVADHSGQVKNKSFEMTIPQFQSMYR' A
#
# COMPACT_ATOMS: atom_id res chain seq x y z
N PRO A 1 -24.15 -5.61 28.11
CA PRO A 1 -24.42 -4.91 26.83
C PRO A 1 -23.12 -4.52 26.12
N GLN A 2 -23.03 -4.82 24.82
CA GLN A 2 -21.93 -4.55 23.88
C GLN A 2 -20.64 -5.37 24.02
N SER A 3 -20.74 -6.57 23.45
CA SER A 3 -19.68 -7.38 22.87
C SER A 3 -18.75 -6.55 21.96
N ARG A 4 -17.58 -6.16 22.48
CA ARG A 4 -16.46 -5.69 21.66
C ARG A 4 -15.87 -6.90 20.93
N ALA A 5 -16.47 -7.26 19.79
CA ALA A 5 -15.87 -8.20 18.86
C ALA A 5 -14.49 -7.65 18.48
N LYS A 6 -13.44 -8.15 19.12
CA LYS A 6 -12.07 -7.99 18.65
C LYS A 6 -12.00 -8.79 17.36
N TYR A 7 -12.35 -8.17 16.24
CA TYR A 7 -12.05 -8.72 14.92
C TYR A 7 -10.53 -8.80 14.82
N LYS A 8 -9.98 -9.95 15.20
CA LYS A 8 -8.60 -10.32 14.94
C LYS A 8 -8.54 -10.65 13.46
N PHE A 9 -8.49 -9.61 12.63
CA PHE A 9 -8.30 -9.76 11.19
C PHE A 9 -6.83 -10.13 10.97
N SER A 10 -6.54 -11.42 10.95
CA SER A 10 -5.20 -11.99 10.75
C SER A 10 -4.92 -12.07 9.26
N LEU A 11 -4.64 -10.92 8.64
CA LEU A 11 -3.97 -10.94 7.34
C LEU A 11 -2.51 -11.31 7.57
N GLN A 12 -2.06 -12.39 6.96
CA GLN A 12 -0.65 -12.73 6.89
C GLN A 12 -0.07 -12.12 5.61
N LEU A 13 0.96 -11.30 5.74
CA LEU A 13 1.69 -10.79 4.59
C LEU A 13 2.53 -11.93 3.99
N ILE A 14 2.25 -12.29 2.74
CA ILE A 14 2.97 -13.33 2.00
C ILE A 14 4.11 -12.72 1.19
N ASP A 15 3.85 -11.60 0.52
CA ASP A 15 4.81 -10.95 -0.36
C ASP A 15 4.65 -9.43 -0.35
N PHE A 16 5.76 -8.74 -0.51
CA PHE A 16 5.85 -7.29 -0.59
C PHE A 16 6.66 -6.92 -1.83
N GLN A 17 5.98 -6.41 -2.84
CA GLN A 17 6.61 -5.90 -4.05
C GLN A 17 6.43 -4.39 -4.10
N TRP A 18 7.45 -3.68 -4.57
CA TRP A 18 7.36 -2.25 -4.75
C TRP A 18 8.13 -1.83 -6.01
N LYS A 19 7.69 -0.72 -6.61
CA LYS A 19 8.33 -0.10 -7.77
C LYS A 19 8.37 1.41 -7.58
N LEU A 20 9.51 2.01 -7.89
CA LEU A 20 9.68 3.46 -7.96
C LEU A 20 9.34 3.93 -9.38
N GLY A 21 8.39 4.86 -9.50
CA GLY A 21 7.94 5.42 -10.77
C GLY A 21 7.90 6.96 -10.75
N MET A 22 7.68 7.56 -11.92
CA MET A 22 7.43 9.00 -12.08
C MET A 22 6.06 9.19 -12.69
N ALA A 23 5.15 9.89 -11.99
CA ALA A 23 3.80 10.14 -12.48
C ALA A 23 3.74 11.53 -13.11
N VAL A 24 2.92 11.66 -14.16
CA VAL A 24 2.61 12.94 -14.78
C VAL A 24 1.27 13.40 -14.22
N SER A 25 1.28 14.45 -13.40
CA SER A 25 0.05 15.10 -12.89
C SER A 25 -0.42 16.17 -13.88
N SER A 26 -1.73 16.21 -14.16
CA SER A 26 -2.33 16.98 -15.26
C SER A 26 -2.80 18.40 -14.90
N ASP A 27 -2.82 18.82 -13.64
CA ASP A 27 -3.51 20.06 -13.24
C ASP A 27 -2.77 21.37 -13.58
N SER A 28 -1.48 21.30 -13.93
CA SER A 28 -0.76 22.41 -14.58
C SER A 28 0.61 21.91 -15.01
N CYS A 29 0.83 21.81 -16.32
CA CYS A 29 2.07 21.33 -16.92
C CYS A 29 3.27 22.27 -16.64
N ARG A 30 3.79 22.28 -15.39
CA ARG A 30 5.03 22.99 -15.00
C ARG A 30 5.88 22.27 -13.95
N SER A 31 5.53 21.09 -13.45
CA SER A 31 6.39 20.34 -12.51
C SER A 31 6.35 18.82 -12.73
N LEU A 32 7.01 18.38 -13.80
CA LEU A 32 7.09 17.00 -14.31
C LEU A 32 8.05 16.09 -13.51
N LYS A 33 8.08 16.11 -12.17
CA LYS A 33 9.08 15.34 -11.40
C LYS A 33 8.63 14.94 -9.98
N TYR A 34 7.47 14.30 -9.83
CA TYR A 34 7.11 13.72 -8.53
C TYR A 34 7.31 12.20 -8.56
N PRO A 35 8.42 11.69 -7.98
CA PRO A 35 8.58 10.27 -7.80
C PRO A 35 7.50 9.74 -6.86
N TYR A 36 6.96 8.58 -7.18
CA TYR A 36 6.00 7.87 -6.36
C TYR A 36 6.42 6.41 -6.25
N VAL A 37 5.97 5.76 -5.19
CA VAL A 37 6.17 4.34 -4.98
C VAL A 37 4.84 3.64 -5.17
N ALA A 38 4.79 2.69 -6.11
CA ALA A 38 3.69 1.74 -6.21
C ALA A 38 4.06 0.51 -5.37
N VAL A 39 3.25 0.19 -4.38
CA VAL A 39 3.40 -0.99 -3.53
C VAL A 39 2.32 -2.00 -3.89
N MET A 40 2.69 -3.27 -3.99
CA MET A 40 1.79 -4.40 -4.13
C MET A 40 2.05 -5.39 -2.98
N LEU A 41 1.01 -5.61 -2.17
CA LEU A 41 1.00 -6.54 -1.06
C LEU A 41 0.23 -7.79 -1.47
N LYS A 42 0.84 -8.95 -1.28
CA LYS A 42 0.15 -10.24 -1.35
C LYS A 42 -0.15 -10.66 0.08
N VAL A 43 -1.42 -10.80 0.43
CA VAL A 43 -1.88 -11.16 1.78
C VAL A 43 -2.72 -12.42 1.74
N ALA A 44 -2.56 -13.30 2.71
CA ALA A 44 -3.48 -14.41 2.96
C ALA A 44 -4.41 -14.06 4.11
N ASP A 45 -5.69 -14.33 3.95
CA ASP A 45 -6.61 -14.37 5.08
C ASP A 45 -6.60 -15.75 5.77
N HIS A 46 -7.35 -15.87 6.86
CA HIS A 46 -7.42 -17.09 7.66
C HIS A 46 -7.95 -18.32 6.92
N SER A 47 -8.67 -18.12 5.81
CA SER A 47 -9.19 -19.22 4.98
C SER A 47 -8.14 -19.74 4.00
N GLY A 48 -6.94 -19.15 3.99
CA GLY A 48 -5.90 -19.41 3.00
C GLY A 48 -6.14 -18.69 1.68
N GLN A 49 -7.17 -17.86 1.58
CA GLN A 49 -7.43 -17.10 0.37
C GLN A 49 -6.41 -15.98 0.24
N VAL A 50 -5.70 -15.99 -0.90
CA VAL A 50 -4.65 -15.03 -1.22
C VAL A 50 -5.22 -13.87 -2.03
N LYS A 51 -4.94 -12.64 -1.59
CA LYS A 51 -5.38 -11.40 -2.22
C LYS A 51 -4.20 -10.50 -2.49
N ASN A 52 -4.22 -9.84 -3.65
CA ASN A 52 -3.28 -8.77 -3.98
C ASN A 52 -3.94 -7.42 -3.69
N LYS A 53 -3.22 -6.51 -3.03
CA LYS A 53 -3.62 -5.13 -2.82
C LYS A 53 -2.52 -4.20 -3.30
N SER A 54 -2.86 -3.24 -4.13
CA SER A 54 -1.92 -2.25 -4.63
C SER A 54 -2.33 -0.84 -4.24
N PHE A 55 -1.36 0.00 -3.95
CA PHE A 55 -1.57 1.43 -3.73
C PHE A 55 -0.33 2.22 -4.14
N GLU A 56 -0.56 3.48 -4.47
CA GLU A 56 0.50 4.44 -4.79
C GLU A 56 0.66 5.41 -3.63
N MET A 57 1.89 5.78 -3.34
CA MET A 57 2.21 6.75 -2.28
C MET A 57 3.41 7.59 -2.67
N THR A 58 3.53 8.77 -2.08
CA THR A 58 4.68 9.65 -2.29
C THR A 58 5.93 9.10 -1.60
N ILE A 59 7.12 9.52 -2.06
CA ILE A 59 8.40 9.11 -1.43
C ILE A 59 8.45 9.43 0.08
N PRO A 60 8.09 10.64 0.55
CA PRO A 60 8.12 10.93 1.99
C PRO A 60 7.19 10.02 2.80
N GLN A 61 6.01 9.67 2.26
CA GLN A 61 5.10 8.73 2.92
C GLN A 61 5.70 7.32 2.98
N PHE A 62 6.37 6.87 1.91
CA PHE A 62 7.04 5.56 1.87
C PHE A 62 8.18 5.50 2.89
N GLN A 63 8.97 6.57 3.00
CA GLN A 63 10.04 6.69 3.99
C GLN A 63 9.54 6.65 5.43
N SER A 64 8.32 7.13 5.67
CA SER A 64 7.68 7.09 6.99
C SER A 64 7.23 5.69 7.42
N MET A 65 7.25 4.66 6.54
CA MET A 65 6.79 3.31 6.88
C MET A 65 7.80 2.47 7.68
N TYR A 66 9.09 2.84 7.66
CA TYR A 66 10.16 2.13 8.38
C TYR A 66 10.84 2.99 9.45
N ARG A 67 10.39 4.23 9.63
CA ARG A 67 10.73 5.05 10.81
C ARG A 67 9.93 4.59 12.01
#